data_AF-A0A845JV22-F1
#
_entry.id   AF-A0A845JV22-F1
#
_cell.length_a   1.000
_cell.length_b   1.000
_cell.length_c   1.000
_cell.angle_alpha   90.00
_cell.angle_beta   90.00
_cell.angle_gamma   90.00
#
_symmetry.space_group_name_H-M   'P 1'
#
loop_
_entity.id
_entity.type
_entity.pdbx_description
1 polymer ?
#
loop_
_entity_poly.entity_id
_entity_poly.type
_entity_poly.pdbx_seq_one_letter_code
_entity_poly.pdbx_strand_id
1 'polypeptide(L)'
;MKTKLIKRVPNMVAILAFLALLAGNAFAIENSSRIVSPYWQSDSGSYTFIAVSHTSLSGMASQIGVTVNAIQNDSTAFGTAVTFTIQSGNTERIFIARSGHSTVNPTSIPTGKFIQGTTNFKHGHIRIDPIATTPTDVIGDRGSTTLRQNQGLTGAGFRDATMLSFWGAVVVEQNTTGFAMEFIGDMNDSAAAPVFNGANGSVTGPAAP
;
A
#
# COMPACT_ATOMS: atom_id res chain seq x y z
N MET A 1 10.36 -44.85 -38.97
CA MET A 1 9.54 -44.04 -38.03
C MET A 1 10.46 -43.28 -37.06
N LYS A 2 10.90 -42.04 -37.38
CA LYS A 2 11.75 -41.22 -36.47
C LYS A 2 11.51 -39.69 -36.55
N THR A 3 10.37 -39.24 -37.07
CA THR A 3 10.09 -37.80 -37.29
C THR A 3 9.15 -37.15 -36.26
N LYS A 4 8.54 -37.92 -35.35
CA LYS A 4 7.57 -37.39 -34.38
C LYS A 4 8.20 -36.75 -33.13
N LEU A 5 9.40 -37.16 -32.72
CA LEU A 5 10.07 -36.62 -31.52
C LEU A 5 10.62 -35.20 -31.77
N ILE A 6 11.18 -34.95 -32.96
CA ILE A 6 11.86 -33.68 -33.29
C ILE A 6 10.87 -32.51 -33.41
N LYS A 7 9.60 -32.74 -33.74
CA LYS A 7 8.56 -31.68 -33.78
C LYS A 7 7.97 -31.33 -32.41
N ARG A 8 8.12 -32.18 -31.39
CA ARG A 8 7.51 -31.97 -30.05
C ARG A 8 8.37 -31.10 -29.14
N VAL A 9 9.69 -31.22 -29.25
CA VAL A 9 10.66 -30.43 -28.48
C VAL A 9 10.57 -28.92 -28.75
N PRO A 10 10.53 -28.42 -30.00
CA PRO A 10 10.45 -26.98 -30.25
C PRO A 10 9.11 -26.37 -29.83
N ASN A 11 8.00 -27.10 -29.92
CA ASN A 11 6.69 -26.62 -29.46
C ASN A 11 6.63 -26.45 -27.94
N MET A 12 7.25 -27.36 -27.16
CA MET A 12 7.30 -27.21 -25.70
C MET A 12 8.18 -26.01 -25.28
N VAL A 13 9.31 -25.80 -25.97
CA VAL A 13 10.18 -24.65 -25.71
C VAL A 13 9.45 -23.33 -26.05
N ALA A 14 8.69 -23.29 -27.14
CA ALA A 14 7.89 -22.12 -27.51
C ALA A 14 6.78 -21.81 -26.48
N ILE A 15 6.09 -22.83 -25.96
CA ILE A 15 5.07 -22.66 -24.93
C ILE A 15 5.69 -22.19 -23.60
N LEU A 16 6.84 -22.74 -23.20
CA LEU A 16 7.55 -22.28 -22.00
C LEU A 16 8.05 -20.83 -22.14
N ALA A 17 8.61 -20.47 -23.30
CA ALA A 17 9.06 -19.11 -23.56
C ALA A 17 7.89 -18.12 -23.58
N PHE A 18 6.75 -18.51 -24.18
CA PHE A 18 5.54 -17.70 -24.17
C PHE A 18 4.94 -17.54 -22.76
N LEU A 19 4.95 -18.60 -21.95
CA LEU A 19 4.51 -18.55 -20.56
C LEU A 19 5.46 -17.73 -19.68
N ALA A 20 6.77 -17.77 -19.95
CA ALA A 20 7.77 -16.94 -19.29
C ALA A 20 7.64 -15.46 -19.67
N LEU A 21 7.32 -15.13 -20.93
CA LEU A 21 7.00 -13.76 -21.35
C LEU A 21 5.69 -13.25 -20.71
N LEU A 22 4.65 -14.08 -20.66
CA LEU A 22 3.38 -13.74 -20.00
C LEU A 22 3.56 -13.56 -18.48
N ALA A 23 4.37 -14.40 -17.84
CA ALA A 23 4.69 -14.29 -16.43
C ALA A 23 5.64 -13.13 -16.11
N GLY A 24 6.55 -12.79 -17.04
CA GLY A 24 7.53 -11.70 -16.90
C GLY A 24 6.90 -10.31 -16.88
N ASN A 25 5.73 -10.13 -17.50
CA ASN A 25 4.98 -8.87 -17.45
C ASN A 25 4.13 -8.70 -16.18
N ALA A 26 4.04 -9.71 -15.31
CA ALA A 26 3.08 -9.73 -14.21
C ALA A 26 3.60 -9.18 -12.86
N PHE A 27 4.88 -8.74 -12.77
CA PHE A 27 5.45 -8.24 -11.50
C PHE A 27 6.38 -7.03 -11.67
N ALA A 28 6.12 -6.16 -12.64
CA ALA A 28 6.68 -4.82 -12.56
C ALA A 28 6.07 -4.13 -11.33
N ILE A 29 6.88 -3.94 -10.29
CA ILE A 29 6.52 -3.14 -9.14
C ILE A 29 6.46 -1.69 -9.64
N GLU A 30 5.26 -1.20 -9.95
CA GLU A 30 5.05 0.23 -10.22
C GLU A 30 5.36 1.00 -8.93
N ASN A 31 6.52 1.67 -8.91
CA ASN A 31 7.03 2.38 -7.73
C ASN A 31 6.41 3.79 -7.57
N SER A 32 5.58 4.23 -8.50
CA SER A 32 5.03 5.60 -8.50
C SER A 32 3.79 5.77 -7.63
N SER A 33 3.14 4.67 -7.21
CA SER A 33 1.83 4.71 -6.53
C SER A 33 1.78 3.83 -5.27
N ARG A 34 2.94 3.30 -4.83
CA ARG A 34 3.06 2.36 -3.71
C ARG A 34 3.80 3.00 -2.56
N ILE A 35 3.44 2.56 -1.36
CA ILE A 35 4.06 3.01 -0.11
C ILE A 35 4.76 1.82 0.54
N VAL A 36 5.95 2.04 1.06
CA VAL A 36 6.76 0.98 1.70
C VAL A 36 7.20 1.44 3.07
N SER A 37 7.10 0.55 4.07
CA SER A 37 7.81 0.74 5.33
C SER A 37 8.91 -0.32 5.46
N PRO A 38 10.17 0.06 5.71
CA PRO A 38 11.30 -0.88 5.68
C PRO A 38 11.27 -1.89 6.83
N TYR A 39 10.52 -1.62 7.91
CA TYR A 39 10.54 -2.45 9.09
C TYR A 39 9.16 -2.61 9.74
N TRP A 40 8.79 -3.84 10.04
CA TRP A 40 7.76 -4.20 11.03
C TRP A 40 8.24 -5.40 11.83
N GLN A 41 7.70 -5.61 13.02
CA GLN A 41 7.89 -6.85 13.76
C GLN A 41 6.63 -7.28 14.53
N SER A 42 6.57 -8.56 14.85
CA SER A 42 5.64 -9.08 15.85
C SER A 42 6.17 -10.35 16.50
N ASP A 43 5.95 -10.46 17.81
CA ASP A 43 6.22 -11.64 18.62
C ASP A 43 5.32 -11.69 19.88
N SER A 44 5.74 -12.41 20.92
CA SER A 44 5.01 -12.50 22.19
C SER A 44 4.99 -11.22 23.02
N GLY A 45 5.90 -10.28 22.78
CA GLY A 45 6.02 -9.02 23.52
C GLY A 45 6.05 -7.78 22.63
N SER A 46 5.69 -7.91 21.36
CA SER A 46 5.66 -6.82 20.40
C SER A 46 4.66 -7.02 19.27
N TYR A 47 4.15 -5.90 18.79
CA TYR A 47 3.30 -5.81 17.61
C TYR A 47 3.62 -4.53 16.84
N THR A 48 3.17 -4.47 15.60
CA THR A 48 3.26 -3.26 14.79
C THR A 48 1.89 -2.62 14.65
N PHE A 49 1.84 -1.30 14.89
CA PHE A 49 0.67 -0.46 14.67
C PHE A 49 0.90 0.47 13.50
N ILE A 50 -0.14 0.68 12.68
CA ILE A 50 -0.13 1.63 11.57
C ILE A 50 -1.47 2.38 11.56
N ALA A 51 -1.41 3.70 11.43
CA ALA A 51 -2.53 4.55 11.14
C ALA A 51 -2.42 5.06 9.69
N VAL A 52 -3.50 4.93 8.93
CA VAL A 52 -3.61 5.44 7.57
C VAL A 52 -4.70 6.49 7.54
N SER A 53 -4.35 7.73 7.22
CA SER A 53 -5.28 8.86 7.29
C SER A 53 -5.53 9.46 5.92
N HIS A 54 -6.80 9.70 5.62
CA HIS A 54 -7.22 10.51 4.49
C HIS A 54 -7.47 11.95 4.95
N THR A 55 -6.58 12.86 4.57
CA THR A 55 -6.58 14.26 5.05
C THR A 55 -7.64 15.16 4.42
N SER A 56 -8.39 14.65 3.44
CA SER A 56 -9.50 15.38 2.77
C SER A 56 -9.04 16.59 1.97
N LEU A 57 -7.79 16.60 1.53
CA LEU A 57 -7.25 17.71 0.76
C LEU A 57 -7.90 17.78 -0.62
N SER A 58 -7.99 19.00 -1.14
CA SER A 58 -8.39 19.25 -2.53
C SER A 58 -7.50 18.44 -3.47
N GLY A 59 -8.11 17.75 -4.42
CA GLY A 59 -7.41 16.90 -5.39
C GLY A 59 -7.45 15.41 -5.06
N MET A 60 -7.75 15.03 -3.83
CA MET A 60 -7.98 13.63 -3.46
C MET A 60 -9.42 13.22 -3.77
N ALA A 61 -9.62 12.01 -4.28
CA ALA A 61 -10.95 11.41 -4.38
C ALA A 61 -11.54 11.25 -2.97
N SER A 62 -12.87 11.24 -2.84
CA SER A 62 -13.52 11.07 -1.53
C SER A 62 -13.24 9.73 -0.84
N GLN A 63 -12.68 8.78 -1.58
CA GLN A 63 -12.36 7.44 -1.14
C GLN A 63 -11.10 6.94 -1.85
N ILE A 64 -10.14 6.41 -1.07
CA ILE A 64 -8.91 5.82 -1.58
C ILE A 64 -8.82 4.39 -1.05
N GLY A 65 -8.58 3.43 -1.94
CA GLY A 65 -8.50 2.02 -1.62
C GLY A 65 -7.06 1.54 -1.57
N VAL A 66 -6.71 0.76 -0.54
CA VAL A 66 -5.36 0.20 -0.36
C VAL A 66 -5.40 -1.28 0.03
N THR A 67 -4.33 -2.00 -0.32
CA THR A 67 -4.02 -3.33 0.20
C THR A 67 -2.69 -3.28 0.93
N VAL A 68 -2.69 -3.67 2.21
CA VAL A 68 -1.51 -3.64 3.07
C VAL A 68 -0.97 -5.06 3.24
N ASN A 69 0.30 -5.25 2.89
CA ASN A 69 0.98 -6.53 2.94
C ASN A 69 2.12 -6.45 3.97
N ALA A 70 2.14 -7.38 4.93
CA ALA A 70 3.28 -7.61 5.80
C ALA A 70 4.15 -8.73 5.19
N ILE A 71 5.30 -8.35 4.65
CA ILE A 71 6.23 -9.26 3.97
C ILE A 71 7.38 -9.54 4.92
N GLN A 72 7.66 -10.82 5.14
CA GLN A 72 8.74 -11.29 6.01
C GLN A 72 10.11 -11.06 5.34
N ASN A 73 11.18 -11.15 6.12
CA ASN A 73 12.56 -11.07 5.64
C ASN A 73 12.92 -12.14 4.60
N ASP A 74 12.22 -13.28 4.59
CA ASP A 74 12.34 -14.34 3.57
C ASP A 74 11.46 -14.10 2.33
N SER A 75 10.88 -12.90 2.19
CA SER A 75 9.95 -12.49 1.12
C SER A 75 8.60 -13.21 1.08
N THR A 76 8.27 -14.01 2.09
CA THR A 76 6.94 -14.62 2.21
C THR A 76 5.96 -13.71 2.95
N ALA A 77 4.65 -13.86 2.72
CA ALA A 77 3.64 -13.12 3.49
C ALA A 77 3.60 -13.62 4.95
N PHE A 78 3.54 -12.70 5.92
CA PHE A 78 3.39 -13.06 7.34
C PHE A 78 1.99 -13.59 7.67
N GLY A 79 0.98 -12.99 7.05
CA GLY A 79 -0.42 -13.33 7.20
C GLY A 79 -1.19 -12.82 5.99
N THR A 80 -2.52 -12.96 6.02
CA THR A 80 -3.38 -12.45 4.96
C THR A 80 -3.29 -10.91 4.91
N ALA A 81 -2.97 -10.38 3.72
CA ALA A 81 -2.99 -8.94 3.48
C ALA A 81 -4.38 -8.36 3.77
N VAL A 82 -4.43 -7.12 4.26
CA VAL A 82 -5.70 -6.46 4.54
C VAL A 82 -6.00 -5.41 3.48
N THR A 83 -7.20 -5.48 2.92
CA THR A 83 -7.68 -4.58 1.86
C THR A 83 -8.85 -3.78 2.40
N PHE A 84 -8.81 -2.46 2.23
CA PHE A 84 -9.88 -1.57 2.67
C PHE A 84 -9.88 -0.25 1.90
N THR A 85 -10.98 0.49 2.07
CA THR A 85 -11.15 1.83 1.50
C THR A 85 -11.25 2.83 2.63
N ILE A 86 -10.42 3.87 2.58
CA ILE A 86 -10.43 5.00 3.51
C ILE A 86 -11.31 6.09 2.93
N GLN A 87 -12.31 6.56 3.69
CA GLN A 87 -13.10 7.72 3.32
C GLN A 87 -12.41 9.02 3.71
N SER A 88 -12.75 10.08 3.00
CA SER A 88 -12.32 11.43 3.31
C SER A 88 -12.56 11.80 4.77
N GLY A 89 -11.49 12.19 5.48
CA GLY A 89 -11.52 12.65 6.86
C GLY A 89 -11.37 11.54 7.89
N ASN A 90 -11.24 10.28 7.44
CA ASN A 90 -11.14 9.12 8.31
C ASN A 90 -9.70 8.63 8.44
N THR A 91 -9.46 7.95 9.56
CA THR A 91 -8.23 7.21 9.84
C THR A 91 -8.58 5.74 10.07
N GLU A 92 -7.93 4.86 9.33
CA GLU A 92 -8.00 3.42 9.52
C GLU A 92 -6.78 2.95 10.33
N ARG A 93 -7.00 1.97 11.21
CA ARG A 93 -5.97 1.42 12.09
C ARG A 93 -5.66 -0.01 11.72
N ILE A 94 -4.39 -0.32 11.48
CA ILE A 94 -3.91 -1.66 11.15
C ILE A 94 -2.98 -2.15 12.26
N PHE A 95 -3.13 -3.42 12.60
CA PHE A 95 -2.29 -4.13 13.55
C PHE A 95 -1.67 -5.34 12.86
N ILE A 96 -0.34 -5.43 12.90
CA ILE A 96 0.40 -6.65 12.55
C ILE A 96 0.81 -7.29 13.86
N ALA A 97 0.18 -8.42 14.18
CA ALA A 97 0.32 -9.08 15.47
C ALA A 97 0.38 -10.59 15.29
N ARG A 98 1.00 -11.30 16.23
CA ARG A 98 0.91 -12.76 16.27
C ARG A 98 -0.54 -13.23 16.47
N SER A 99 -0.83 -14.45 16.02
CA SER A 99 -2.08 -15.11 16.41
C SER A 99 -2.17 -15.30 17.93
N GLY A 100 -3.39 -15.18 18.46
CA GLY A 100 -3.66 -15.35 19.89
C GLY A 100 -3.08 -14.26 20.79
N HIS A 101 -2.88 -13.04 20.27
CA HIS A 101 -2.53 -11.88 21.09
C HIS A 101 -3.71 -11.53 22.02
N SER A 102 -3.45 -11.35 23.32
CA SER A 102 -4.48 -11.22 24.36
C SER A 102 -5.31 -9.94 24.27
N THR A 103 -4.68 -8.81 23.90
CA THR A 103 -5.30 -7.47 23.85
C THR A 103 -5.39 -6.88 22.44
N VAL A 104 -4.42 -7.14 21.57
CA VAL A 104 -4.37 -6.65 20.18
C VAL A 104 -4.91 -7.73 19.24
N ASN A 105 -6.25 -7.85 19.19
CA ASN A 105 -6.95 -8.80 18.35
C ASN A 105 -8.30 -8.25 17.86
N PRO A 106 -8.91 -8.87 16.83
CA PRO A 106 -10.19 -8.41 16.26
C PRO A 106 -11.37 -8.37 17.24
N THR A 107 -11.36 -9.20 18.29
CA THR A 107 -12.42 -9.21 19.31
C THR A 107 -12.31 -8.00 20.24
N SER A 108 -11.09 -7.67 20.66
CA SER A 108 -10.81 -6.54 21.55
C SER A 108 -10.80 -5.19 20.82
N ILE A 109 -10.47 -5.16 19.52
CA ILE A 109 -10.45 -3.94 18.69
C ILE A 109 -11.28 -4.17 17.42
N PRO A 110 -12.62 -4.15 17.49
CA PRO A 110 -13.48 -4.53 16.36
C PRO A 110 -13.37 -3.62 15.13
N THR A 111 -12.91 -2.39 15.31
CA THR A 111 -12.69 -1.41 14.24
C THR A 111 -11.28 -1.50 13.64
N GLY A 112 -10.38 -2.28 14.25
CA GLY A 112 -9.03 -2.48 13.76
C GLY A 112 -8.99 -3.43 12.57
N LYS A 113 -8.05 -3.18 11.67
CA LYS A 113 -7.64 -4.07 10.59
C LYS A 113 -6.49 -4.93 11.08
N PHE A 114 -6.46 -6.21 10.73
CA PHE A 114 -5.48 -7.14 11.29
C PHE A 114 -4.77 -7.94 10.21
N ILE A 115 -3.44 -8.00 10.31
CA ILE A 115 -2.61 -8.99 9.64
C ILE A 115 -2.04 -9.87 10.74
N GLN A 116 -2.63 -11.05 10.93
CA GLN A 116 -2.21 -12.01 11.94
C GLN A 116 -1.53 -13.22 11.32
N GLY A 117 -0.44 -13.65 11.96
CA GLY A 117 0.40 -14.76 11.50
C GLY A 117 0.77 -15.71 12.63
N THR A 118 1.99 -16.23 12.59
CA THR A 118 2.49 -17.21 13.56
C THR A 118 2.70 -16.63 14.96
N THR A 119 3.00 -17.48 15.95
CA THR A 119 3.28 -17.08 17.34
C THR A 119 4.73 -16.64 17.58
N ASN A 120 5.66 -17.05 16.73
CA ASN A 120 7.09 -16.76 16.87
C ASN A 120 7.42 -15.35 16.38
N PHE A 121 8.58 -14.83 16.81
CA PHE A 121 9.11 -13.57 16.32
C PHE A 121 9.29 -13.59 14.81
N LYS A 122 8.68 -12.58 14.17
CA LYS A 122 8.78 -12.31 12.74
C LYS A 122 8.97 -10.81 12.51
N HIS A 123 9.67 -10.48 11.44
CA HIS A 123 9.90 -9.12 11.01
C HIS A 123 10.07 -9.08 9.50
N GLY A 124 10.05 -7.87 8.93
CA GLY A 124 10.32 -7.65 7.52
C GLY A 124 9.89 -6.25 7.11
N HIS A 125 9.36 -6.10 5.91
CA HIS A 125 8.91 -4.81 5.38
C HIS A 125 7.41 -4.83 5.07
N ILE A 126 6.82 -3.64 5.02
CA ILE A 126 5.42 -3.44 4.65
C ILE A 126 5.38 -2.94 3.22
N ARG A 127 4.48 -3.50 2.41
CA ARG A 127 4.15 -2.97 1.09
C ARG A 127 2.66 -2.64 1.02
N ILE A 128 2.35 -1.39 0.67
CA ILE A 128 1.00 -0.89 0.48
C ILE A 128 0.79 -0.67 -1.01
N ASP A 129 -0.14 -1.43 -1.57
CA ASP A 129 -0.51 -1.38 -2.97
C ASP A 129 -1.84 -0.64 -3.14
N PRO A 130 -1.98 0.28 -4.11
CA PRO A 130 -3.25 0.92 -4.40
C PRO A 130 -4.23 -0.10 -4.99
N ILE A 131 -5.52 0.03 -4.67
CA ILE A 131 -6.58 -0.75 -5.33
C ILE A 131 -6.91 -0.19 -6.72
N ALA A 132 -6.73 1.13 -6.91
CA ALA A 132 -7.01 1.77 -8.18
C ALA A 132 -5.99 1.33 -9.26
N THR A 133 -6.51 0.89 -10.41
CA THR A 133 -5.69 0.51 -11.58
C THR A 133 -5.10 1.71 -12.31
N THR A 134 -5.73 2.87 -12.17
CA THR A 134 -5.23 4.16 -12.68
C THR A 134 -5.31 5.21 -11.55
N PRO A 135 -4.37 5.18 -10.60
CA PRO A 135 -4.41 6.05 -9.41
C PRO A 135 -4.25 7.54 -9.76
N THR A 136 -3.56 7.83 -10.87
CA THR A 136 -3.31 9.18 -11.41
C THR A 136 -4.46 9.75 -12.24
N ASP A 137 -5.55 9.00 -12.44
CA ASP A 137 -6.73 9.53 -13.13
C ASP A 137 -7.66 10.21 -12.13
N VAL A 138 -8.14 11.40 -12.49
CA VAL A 138 -9.21 12.07 -11.74
C VAL A 138 -10.53 11.38 -12.04
N ILE A 139 -11.20 10.87 -10.99
CA ILE A 139 -12.49 10.19 -11.10
C ILE A 139 -13.53 10.94 -10.28
N GLY A 140 -14.76 11.04 -10.78
CA GLY A 140 -15.88 11.71 -10.12
C GLY A 140 -16.39 12.96 -10.84
N ASP A 141 -15.70 13.39 -11.90
CA ASP A 141 -16.11 14.52 -12.74
C ASP A 141 -17.01 14.07 -13.91
N ARG A 142 -18.17 13.49 -13.60
CA ARG A 142 -19.14 13.12 -14.66
C ARG A 142 -19.83 14.39 -15.19
N GLY A 143 -19.20 15.05 -16.15
CA GLY A 143 -19.85 16.06 -16.99
C GLY A 143 -19.09 17.35 -17.26
N SER A 144 -17.90 17.59 -16.67
CA SER A 144 -17.14 18.80 -17.00
C SER A 144 -16.46 18.67 -18.37
N THR A 145 -16.98 19.42 -19.35
CA THR A 145 -16.32 19.67 -20.65
C THR A 145 -15.21 20.72 -20.54
N THR A 146 -14.91 21.18 -19.33
CA THR A 146 -13.82 22.11 -19.05
C THR A 146 -12.71 21.36 -18.33
N LEU A 147 -11.47 21.61 -18.70
CA LEU A 147 -10.24 21.12 -18.04
C LEU A 147 -10.07 21.70 -16.62
N ARG A 148 -11.15 21.73 -15.85
CA ARG A 148 -11.27 22.25 -14.49
C ARG A 148 -11.98 21.20 -13.65
N GLN A 149 -11.27 20.08 -13.43
CA GLN A 149 -10.86 19.67 -12.10
C GLN A 149 -11.67 20.37 -10.99
N ASN A 150 -12.91 19.94 -10.77
CA ASN A 150 -13.71 20.38 -9.60
C ASN A 150 -13.21 19.57 -8.37
N GLN A 151 -11.93 19.79 -8.04
CA GLN A 151 -11.12 19.01 -7.11
C GLN A 151 -11.50 19.32 -5.66
N GLY A 152 -12.64 18.82 -5.20
CA GLY A 152 -12.90 18.75 -3.76
C GLY A 152 -14.36 18.91 -3.32
N LEU A 153 -15.24 19.48 -4.14
CA LEU A 153 -16.64 19.71 -3.74
C LEU A 153 -17.61 18.61 -4.19
N THR A 154 -17.25 17.81 -5.21
CA THR A 154 -18.10 16.73 -5.74
C THR A 154 -17.59 15.33 -5.41
N GLY A 155 -16.51 15.23 -4.62
CA GLY A 155 -15.80 13.97 -4.36
C GLY A 155 -14.90 13.51 -5.51
N ALA A 156 -14.68 14.37 -6.51
CA ALA A 156 -13.77 14.11 -7.61
C ALA A 156 -12.30 14.33 -7.22
N GLY A 157 -11.42 13.42 -7.62
CA GLY A 157 -9.99 13.54 -7.38
C GLY A 157 -9.20 12.27 -7.74
N PHE A 158 -7.91 12.28 -7.42
CA PHE A 158 -7.00 11.15 -7.59
C PHE A 158 -7.26 10.08 -6.53
N ARG A 159 -7.11 8.81 -6.93
CA ARG A 159 -7.27 7.66 -6.03
C ARG A 159 -5.91 7.06 -5.67
N ASP A 160 -4.91 7.93 -5.57
CA ASP A 160 -3.53 7.55 -5.35
C ASP A 160 -3.27 7.32 -3.87
N ALA A 161 -2.76 6.13 -3.53
CA ALA A 161 -2.43 5.76 -2.16
C ALA A 161 -1.31 6.64 -1.58
N THR A 162 -0.46 7.20 -2.43
CA THR A 162 0.64 8.09 -2.04
C THR A 162 0.14 9.43 -1.48
N MET A 163 -1.14 9.76 -1.70
CA MET A 163 -1.77 10.96 -1.11
C MET A 163 -2.33 10.71 0.29
N LEU A 164 -2.26 9.48 0.81
CA LEU A 164 -2.62 9.17 2.20
C LEU A 164 -1.41 9.45 3.10
N SER A 165 -1.70 9.87 4.34
CA SER A 165 -0.67 10.01 5.37
C SER A 165 -0.56 8.72 6.17
N PHE A 166 0.66 8.24 6.35
CA PHE A 166 0.95 7.06 7.14
C PHE A 166 1.78 7.41 8.36
N TRP A 167 1.40 6.81 9.48
CA TRP A 167 2.20 6.83 10.69
C TRP A 167 2.14 5.46 11.32
N GLY A 168 3.23 5.01 11.93
CA GLY A 168 3.28 3.68 12.53
C GLY A 168 4.36 3.59 13.58
N ALA A 169 4.23 2.56 14.40
CA ALA A 169 5.20 2.25 15.42
C ALA A 169 5.28 0.74 15.64
N VAL A 170 6.49 0.27 15.92
CA VAL A 170 6.69 -1.00 16.59
C VAL A 170 6.54 -0.75 18.08
N VAL A 171 5.60 -1.46 18.70
CA VAL A 171 5.34 -1.39 20.14
C VAL A 171 5.99 -2.59 20.80
N VAL A 172 6.83 -2.35 21.81
CA VAL A 172 7.45 -3.35 22.68
C VAL A 172 6.71 -3.32 24.02
N GLU A 173 5.78 -4.25 24.18
CA GLU A 173 4.83 -4.27 25.28
C GLU A 173 5.49 -4.47 26.64
N GLN A 174 6.52 -5.32 26.70
CA GLN A 174 7.17 -5.68 27.96
C GLN A 174 7.78 -4.49 28.70
N ASN A 175 8.15 -3.43 27.97
CA ASN A 175 8.72 -2.20 28.54
C ASN A 175 7.85 -0.96 28.28
N THR A 176 6.67 -1.12 27.68
CA THR A 176 5.82 -0.01 27.21
C THR A 176 6.60 1.00 26.36
N THR A 177 7.55 0.51 25.56
CA THR A 177 8.38 1.31 24.67
C THR A 177 8.04 1.02 23.22
N GLY A 178 8.69 1.72 22.30
CA GLY A 178 8.56 1.48 20.88
C GLY A 178 9.44 2.41 20.08
N PHE A 179 9.37 2.28 18.76
CA PHE A 179 10.00 3.20 17.84
C PHE A 179 9.06 3.47 16.66
N ALA A 180 9.13 4.71 16.17
CA ALA A 180 8.37 5.12 15.00
C ALA A 180 8.89 4.42 13.75
N MET A 181 7.97 4.16 12.83
CA MET A 181 8.26 3.58 11.54
C MET A 181 8.34 4.67 10.48
N GLU A 182 9.19 4.45 9.50
CA GLU A 182 9.26 5.26 8.29
C GLU A 182 8.31 4.70 7.24
N PHE A 183 7.64 5.59 6.51
CA PHE A 183 6.86 5.25 5.33
C PHE A 183 7.44 6.04 4.17
N ILE A 184 7.75 5.34 3.08
CA ILE A 184 8.35 5.88 1.86
C ILE A 184 7.30 5.85 0.75
N GLY A 185 7.12 6.97 0.05
CA GLY A 185 6.09 7.19 -0.96
C GLY A 185 4.76 7.68 -0.39
N ASP A 186 4.69 8.11 0.88
CA ASP A 186 3.47 8.66 1.44
C ASP A 186 3.32 10.17 1.23
N MET A 187 2.24 10.78 1.76
CA MET A 187 1.97 12.20 1.59
C MET A 187 3.04 13.10 2.25
N ASN A 188 3.82 12.56 3.19
CA ASN A 188 4.90 13.29 3.82
C ASN A 188 6.20 13.24 2.99
N ASP A 189 6.28 12.31 2.04
CA ASP A 189 7.39 12.21 1.10
C ASP A 189 7.12 13.07 -0.13
N SER A 190 7.89 14.16 -0.25
CA SER A 190 7.75 15.11 -1.35
C SER A 190 7.81 14.43 -2.73
N ALA A 191 6.76 14.57 -3.53
CA ALA A 191 6.82 14.27 -4.96
C ALA A 191 7.78 15.24 -5.66
N ALA A 192 8.91 14.75 -6.17
CA ALA A 192 9.80 15.53 -7.00
C ALA A 192 9.13 15.79 -8.36
N ALA A 193 8.99 17.06 -8.75
CA ALA A 193 8.54 17.39 -10.10
C ALA A 193 9.54 16.82 -11.14
N PRO A 194 9.10 16.18 -12.22
CA PRO A 194 9.99 15.67 -13.28
C PRO A 194 10.75 16.80 -13.99
N VAL A 195 10.33 18.05 -13.78
CA VAL A 195 11.00 19.27 -14.23
C VAL A 195 11.05 20.26 -13.06
N PHE A 196 12.26 20.63 -12.63
CA PHE A 196 12.50 21.77 -11.73
C PHE A 196 12.27 23.08 -12.51
N ASN A 197 11.02 23.48 -12.70
CA ASN A 197 10.69 24.79 -13.29
C ASN A 197 10.26 25.80 -12.23
N GLY A 198 11.01 25.94 -11.13
CA GLY A 198 10.91 27.03 -10.13
C GLY A 198 9.54 27.34 -9.47
N ALA A 199 8.46 26.68 -9.88
CA ALA A 199 7.06 26.95 -9.56
C ALA A 199 6.37 25.74 -8.93
N ASN A 200 7.03 24.58 -8.93
CA ASN A 200 6.57 23.37 -8.26
C ASN A 200 7.22 23.33 -6.88
N GLY A 201 6.53 23.90 -5.89
CA GLY A 201 6.91 23.76 -4.49
C GLY A 201 6.83 22.31 -4.02
N SER A 202 7.64 21.95 -3.02
CA SER A 202 7.46 20.72 -2.25
C SER A 202 6.02 20.68 -1.75
N VAL A 203 5.25 19.68 -2.17
CA VAL A 203 3.88 19.50 -1.67
C VAL A 203 3.94 18.72 -0.37
N THR A 204 4.42 19.37 0.69
CA THR A 204 4.39 18.86 2.06
C THR A 204 3.67 19.88 2.93
N GLY A 205 2.53 19.48 3.49
CA GLY A 205 1.74 20.31 4.40
C GLY A 205 0.83 21.33 3.71
N PRO A 206 -0.11 21.91 4.47
CA PRO A 206 -1.15 22.76 3.93
C PRO A 206 -0.53 24.08 3.44
N ALA A 207 -0.35 24.18 2.13
CA ALA A 207 -0.65 25.42 1.44
C ALA A 207 -2.17 25.62 1.54
N ALA A 208 -2.60 26.14 2.69
CA ALA A 208 -3.88 26.80 2.84
C ALA A 208 -3.96 27.99 1.87
N PRO A 209 -5.00 28.07 1.05
CA PRO A 209 -5.99 29.11 1.16
C PRO A 209 -7.03 28.78 2.26
#